data_AF-A0A7V4IGW1-F1
#
_entry.id   AF-A0A7V4IGW1-F1
#
_cell.length_a   1.000
_cell.length_b   1.000
_cell.length_c   1.000
_cell.angle_alpha   90.00
_cell.angle_beta   90.00
_cell.angle_gamma   90.00
#
_symmetry.space_group_name_H-M   'P 1'
#
loop_
_entity.id
_entity.type
_entity.pdbx_description
1 polymer ?
#
loop_
_entity_poly.entity_id
_entity_poly.type
_entity_poly.pdbx_seq_one_letter_code
_entity_poly.pdbx_strand_id
1 'polypeptide(L)'
;MDKLPFNWFDLVVIAVITLGCLKGRRRGMSQELVPLLKWAVILIGCAFLYRPVADFIASMSFSRLFASYAAYLVIAAVLAGVITALNRSLGGKLIGSDVFGKSEYYLGIAAGGVRYALILLFGLALLNARQFTLQELEQRRLYVQRNYDNDFFPHLHEVQTSVFQNSFAGPPIRENLNFLLIRPVPAEQKALRRKEFTLPM
;
A
#
# COMPACT_ATOMS: atom_id res chain seq x y z
N MET A 1 -4.13 -10.57 -25.18
CA MET A 1 -5.40 -9.89 -24.81
C MET A 1 -5.10 -8.41 -24.61
N ASP A 2 -4.58 -7.75 -25.64
CA ASP A 2 -3.70 -6.58 -25.49
C ASP A 2 -4.33 -5.26 -25.99
N LYS A 3 -5.65 -5.14 -25.97
CA LYS A 3 -6.37 -3.95 -26.50
C LYS A 3 -7.64 -3.58 -25.73
N LEU A 4 -7.74 -3.92 -24.45
CA LEU A 4 -8.80 -3.37 -23.60
C LEU A 4 -8.20 -2.26 -22.71
N PRO A 5 -8.79 -1.06 -22.68
CA PRO A 5 -8.35 0.02 -21.78
C PRO A 5 -8.64 -0.31 -20.30
N PHE A 6 -9.29 -1.44 -20.02
CA PHE A 6 -9.54 -1.96 -18.68
C PHE A 6 -8.49 -3.00 -18.32
N ASN A 7 -7.71 -2.69 -17.29
CA ASN A 7 -6.74 -3.60 -16.71
C ASN A 7 -7.39 -4.46 -15.61
N TRP A 8 -6.82 -5.62 -15.29
CA TRP A 8 -7.25 -6.44 -14.14
C TRP A 8 -7.20 -5.63 -12.82
N PHE A 9 -6.29 -4.67 -12.72
CA PHE A 9 -6.22 -3.77 -11.56
C PHE A 9 -7.46 -2.87 -11.44
N ASP A 10 -7.99 -2.35 -12.55
CA ASP A 10 -9.20 -1.52 -12.53
C ASP A 10 -10.41 -2.33 -12.02
N LEU A 11 -10.48 -3.63 -12.35
CA LEU A 11 -11.47 -4.54 -11.79
C LEU A 11 -11.29 -4.72 -10.27
N VAL A 12 -10.04 -4.80 -9.79
CA VAL A 12 -9.76 -4.85 -8.35
C VAL A 12 -10.21 -3.57 -7.67
N VAL A 13 -9.94 -2.40 -8.24
CA VAL A 13 -10.42 -1.11 -7.70
C VAL A 13 -11.94 -1.11 -7.59
N ILE A 14 -12.65 -1.45 -8.67
CA ILE A 14 -14.11 -1.51 -8.67
C ILE A 14 -14.63 -2.50 -7.63
N ALA A 15 -14.03 -3.69 -7.54
CA ALA A 15 -14.42 -4.70 -6.56
C ALA A 15 -14.22 -4.21 -5.12
N VAL A 16 -13.06 -3.63 -4.81
CA VAL A 16 -12.72 -3.12 -3.48
C VAL A 16 -13.66 -1.99 -3.05
N ILE A 17 -13.93 -1.03 -3.93
CA ILE A 17 -14.86 0.07 -3.65
C ILE A 17 -16.29 -0.45 -3.51
N THR A 18 -16.73 -1.36 -4.38
CA THR A 18 -18.06 -1.96 -4.31
C THR A 18 -18.26 -2.71 -3.00
N LEU A 19 -17.27 -3.51 -2.57
CA LEU A 19 -17.28 -4.19 -1.28
C LEU A 19 -17.34 -3.19 -0.11
N GLY A 20 -16.61 -2.07 -0.21
CA GLY A 20 -16.67 -0.98 0.76
C GLY A 20 -18.06 -0.37 0.86
N CYS A 21 -18.67 -0.02 -0.26
CA CYS A 21 -20.03 0.51 -0.33
C CYS A 21 -21.06 -0.48 0.24
N LEU A 22 -20.97 -1.77 -0.13
CA LEU A 22 -21.88 -2.81 0.36
C LEU A 22 -21.76 -3.03 1.86
N LYS A 23 -20.54 -2.98 2.40
CA LYS A 23 -20.29 -3.13 3.84
C LYS A 23 -20.73 -1.88 4.61
N GLY A 24 -20.48 -0.69 4.05
CA GLY A 24 -20.91 0.57 4.61
C GLY A 24 -22.43 0.71 4.67
N ARG A 25 -23.12 0.23 3.63
CA ARG A 25 -24.58 0.12 3.59
C ARG A 25 -25.18 -0.67 4.75
N ARG A 26 -24.52 -1.76 5.18
CA ARG A 26 -25.01 -2.63 6.25
C ARG A 26 -24.74 -2.09 7.65
N ARG A 27 -23.74 -1.23 7.81
CA ARG A 27 -23.27 -0.74 9.11
C ARG A 27 -23.76 0.67 9.45
N GLY A 28 -24.05 1.48 8.42
CA GLY A 28 -24.41 2.89 8.61
C GLY A 28 -23.21 3.77 8.94
N MET A 29 -23.42 5.10 8.88
CA MET A 29 -22.38 6.10 9.09
C MET A 29 -21.78 6.04 10.50
N SER A 30 -22.60 5.88 11.55
CA SER A 30 -22.13 5.92 12.94
C SER A 30 -21.10 4.82 13.23
N GLN A 31 -21.27 3.65 12.63
CA GLN A 31 -20.34 2.53 12.78
C GLN A 31 -19.13 2.62 11.82
N GLU A 32 -19.27 3.27 10.67
CA GLU A 32 -18.20 3.40 9.67
C GLU A 32 -17.30 4.61 9.89
N LEU A 33 -17.76 5.64 10.60
CA LEU A 33 -17.01 6.87 10.87
C LEU A 33 -15.68 6.59 11.59
N VAL A 34 -15.73 5.82 12.68
CA VAL A 34 -14.52 5.52 13.47
C VAL A 34 -13.49 4.71 12.66
N PRO A 35 -13.87 3.61 11.97
CA PRO A 35 -12.97 2.91 11.04
C PRO A 35 -12.45 3.79 9.89
N LEU A 36 -13.28 4.66 9.33
CA LEU A 36 -12.88 5.58 8.26
C LEU A 36 -11.79 6.53 8.76
N LEU A 37 -12.04 7.22 9.87
CA LEU A 37 -11.08 8.14 10.48
C LEU A 37 -9.79 7.42 10.87
N LYS A 38 -9.89 6.20 11.39
CA LYS A 38 -8.73 5.36 11.70
C LYS A 38 -7.85 5.15 10.47
N TRP A 39 -8.42 4.75 9.33
CA TRP A 39 -7.66 4.53 8.10
C TRP A 39 -7.12 5.84 7.49
N ALA A 40 -7.85 6.94 7.62
CA ALA A 40 -7.38 8.25 7.18
C ALA A 40 -6.15 8.69 7.99
N VAL A 41 -6.22 8.60 9.32
CA VAL A 41 -5.10 8.94 10.22
C VAL A 41 -3.90 8.02 9.98
N ILE A 42 -4.12 6.72 9.76
CA ILE A 42 -3.03 5.79 9.42
C ILE A 42 -2.36 6.22 8.12
N LEU A 43 -3.12 6.43 7.05
CA LEU A 43 -2.55 6.76 5.74
C LEU A 43 -1.78 8.08 5.78
N ILE A 44 -2.37 9.12 6.37
CA ILE A 44 -1.74 10.44 6.52
C ILE A 44 -0.51 10.34 7.44
N GLY A 45 -0.66 9.71 8.60
CA GLY A 45 0.43 9.54 9.56
C GLY A 45 1.62 8.79 8.97
N CYS A 46 1.35 7.71 8.22
CA CYS A 46 2.39 7.00 7.48
C CYS A 46 3.06 7.91 6.44
N ALA A 47 2.31 8.67 5.64
CA ALA A 47 2.86 9.58 4.63
C ALA A 47 3.84 10.63 5.19
N PHE A 48 3.59 11.14 6.41
CA PHE A 48 4.45 12.14 7.05
C PHE A 48 5.58 11.54 7.90
N LEU A 49 5.31 10.47 8.64
CA LEU A 49 6.23 9.94 9.65
C LEU A 49 7.18 8.88 9.09
N TYR A 50 6.91 8.28 7.92
CA TYR A 50 7.72 7.15 7.45
C TYR A 50 9.18 7.51 7.22
N ARG A 51 9.51 8.74 6.77
CA ARG A 51 10.89 9.15 6.49
C ARG A 51 11.78 9.18 7.73
N PRO A 52 11.46 9.96 8.79
CA PRO A 52 12.33 10.01 9.97
C PRO A 52 12.47 8.64 10.64
N VAL A 53 11.40 7.82 10.62
CA VAL A 53 11.44 6.45 11.16
C VAL A 53 12.27 5.52 10.27
N ALA A 54 12.19 5.65 8.95
CA ALA A 54 13.00 4.86 8.02
C ALA A 54 14.48 5.20 8.13
N ASP A 55 14.84 6.49 8.27
CA ASP A 55 16.23 6.92 8.45
C ASP A 55 16.79 6.40 9.79
N PHE A 56 15.98 6.42 10.84
CA PHE A 56 16.34 5.83 12.13
C PHE A 56 16.60 4.32 12.02
N ILE A 57 15.73 3.57 11.33
CA ILE A 57 15.91 2.12 11.12
C ILE A 57 17.12 1.84 10.20
N ALA A 58 17.32 2.64 9.17
CA ALA A 58 18.46 2.50 8.25
C ALA A 58 19.79 2.72 8.97
N SER A 59 19.85 3.57 10.01
CA SER A 59 21.03 3.76 10.85
C SER A 59 21.49 2.47 11.57
N MET A 60 20.59 1.50 11.76
CA MET A 60 20.87 0.20 12.40
C MET A 60 21.45 -0.84 11.42
N SER A 61 22.08 -0.41 10.33
CA SER A 61 22.69 -1.26 9.29
C SER A 61 21.70 -2.08 8.43
N PHE A 62 20.41 -1.71 8.42
CA PHE A 62 19.44 -2.29 7.49
C PHE A 62 19.48 -1.61 6.12
N SER A 63 19.10 -2.34 5.06
CA SER A 63 18.96 -1.72 3.73
C SER A 63 17.85 -0.68 3.73
N ARG A 64 18.01 0.38 2.92
CA ARG A 64 17.02 1.49 2.88
C ARG A 64 15.62 1.02 2.48
N LEU A 65 15.54 0.01 1.61
CA LEU A 65 14.29 -0.61 1.21
C LEU A 65 13.59 -1.29 2.39
N PHE A 66 14.31 -2.13 3.12
CA PHE A 66 13.76 -2.80 4.31
C PHE A 66 13.34 -1.77 5.37
N ALA A 67 14.19 -0.78 5.62
CA ALA A 67 13.91 0.28 6.58
C ALA A 67 12.63 1.06 6.23
N SER A 68 12.40 1.34 4.94
CA SER A 68 11.19 2.02 4.47
C SER A 68 9.92 1.18 4.66
N TYR A 69 9.97 -0.12 4.35
CA TYR A 69 8.86 -1.04 4.60
C TYR A 69 8.57 -1.20 6.10
N ALA A 70 9.61 -1.43 6.89
CA ALA A 70 9.52 -1.59 8.33
C ALA A 70 8.95 -0.33 8.98
N ALA A 71 9.45 0.86 8.62
CA ALA A 71 8.95 2.13 9.14
C ALA A 71 7.45 2.30 8.86
N TYR A 72 7.03 2.07 7.61
CA TYR A 72 5.64 2.24 7.20
C TYR A 72 4.70 1.29 7.98
N LEU A 73 5.09 0.02 8.15
CA LEU A 73 4.33 -0.97 8.91
C LEU A 73 4.32 -0.70 10.42
N VAL A 74 5.45 -0.30 11.00
CA VAL A 74 5.56 0.03 12.43
C VAL A 74 4.68 1.24 12.75
N ILE A 75 4.74 2.31 11.96
CA ILE A 75 3.88 3.49 12.16
C ILE A 75 2.41 3.11 12.03
N ALA A 76 2.04 2.34 11.00
CA ALA A 76 0.67 1.88 10.82
C ALA A 76 0.17 1.07 12.02
N ALA A 77 0.99 0.16 12.53
CA ALA A 77 0.68 -0.66 13.70
C ALA A 77 0.54 0.19 14.98
N VAL A 78 1.45 1.13 15.22
CA VAL A 78 1.41 2.05 16.37
C VAL A 78 0.15 2.91 16.32
N LEU A 79 -0.12 3.59 15.20
CA LEU A 79 -1.32 4.42 15.04
C LEU A 79 -2.60 3.59 15.16
N ALA A 80 -2.64 2.41 14.56
CA ALA A 80 -3.76 1.51 14.69
C ALA A 80 -3.98 1.08 16.15
N GLY A 81 -2.91 0.78 16.88
CA GLY A 81 -2.92 0.43 18.30
C GLY A 81 -3.46 1.57 19.15
N VAL A 82 -2.89 2.77 19.02
CA VAL A 82 -3.28 3.98 19.76
C VAL A 82 -4.76 4.30 19.55
N ILE A 83 -5.23 4.33 18.30
CA ILE A 83 -6.64 4.64 17.99
C ILE A 83 -7.58 3.54 18.54
N THR A 84 -7.16 2.28 18.48
CA THR A 84 -7.97 1.17 19.02
C THR A 84 -8.04 1.22 20.55
N ALA A 85 -6.92 1.53 21.22
CA ALA A 85 -6.86 1.69 22.67
C ALA A 85 -7.72 2.89 23.13
N LEU A 86 -7.64 4.02 22.43
CA LEU A 86 -8.46 5.19 22.71
C LEU A 86 -9.95 4.89 22.55
N ASN A 87 -10.34 4.24 21.44
CA ASN A 87 -11.74 3.85 21.21
C ASN A 87 -12.27 2.87 22.27
N ARG A 88 -11.43 1.96 22.76
CA ARG A 88 -11.79 1.07 23.87
C ARG A 88 -11.96 1.84 25.19
N SER A 89 -11.07 2.79 25.47
CA SER A 89 -11.11 3.61 26.68
C SER A 89 -12.31 4.56 26.73
N LEU A 90 -12.74 5.10 25.59
CA LEU A 90 -13.92 5.97 25.46
C LEU A 90 -15.27 5.20 25.50
N GLY A 91 -15.25 3.89 25.77
CA GLY A 91 -16.44 3.09 26.04
C GLY A 91 -17.39 2.92 24.86
N GLY A 92 -16.92 3.08 23.61
CA GLY A 92 -17.75 2.93 22.41
C GLY A 92 -18.89 3.95 22.27
N LYS A 93 -18.96 4.96 23.15
CA LYS A 93 -20.06 5.96 23.18
C LYS A 93 -20.12 6.85 21.94
N LEU A 94 -19.09 6.84 21.10
CA LEU A 94 -19.04 7.56 19.81
C LEU A 94 -19.95 6.95 18.73
N ILE A 95 -20.44 5.72 18.92
CA ILE A 95 -21.17 4.96 17.88
C ILE A 95 -22.69 4.96 18.11
N GLY A 96 -23.16 5.44 19.26
CA GLY A 96 -24.55 5.25 19.72
C GLY A 96 -25.44 6.50 19.76
N SER A 97 -24.94 7.68 19.40
CA SER A 97 -25.81 8.85 19.29
C SER A 97 -26.39 8.92 17.87
N ASP A 98 -27.69 9.18 17.78
CA ASP A 98 -28.50 9.38 16.56
C ASP A 98 -28.08 10.64 15.77
N VAL A 99 -26.77 10.92 15.65
CA VAL A 99 -26.21 12.14 15.07
C VAL A 99 -26.55 12.25 13.58
N PHE A 100 -26.67 11.11 12.89
CA PHE A 100 -26.81 11.08 11.42
C PHE A 100 -28.26 10.87 10.94
N GLY A 101 -29.15 10.35 11.80
CA GLY A 101 -30.57 10.17 11.49
C GLY A 101 -30.84 9.57 10.10
N LYS A 102 -31.71 10.20 9.30
CA LYS A 102 -32.07 9.71 7.94
C LYS A 102 -30.91 9.67 6.94
N SER A 103 -29.82 10.41 7.20
CA SER A 103 -28.64 10.42 6.32
C SER A 103 -27.68 9.26 6.59
N GLU A 104 -27.89 8.51 7.68
CA GLU A 104 -27.01 7.44 8.13
C GLU A 104 -26.78 6.35 7.08
N TYR A 105 -27.80 6.05 6.27
CA TYR A 105 -27.71 5.08 5.19
C TYR A 105 -26.81 5.54 4.05
N TYR A 106 -27.04 6.74 3.50
CA TYR A 106 -26.28 7.26 2.36
C TYR A 106 -24.84 7.60 2.75
N LEU A 107 -24.65 8.18 3.93
CA LEU A 107 -23.33 8.48 4.46
C LEU A 107 -22.57 7.20 4.81
N GLY A 108 -23.25 6.16 5.29
CA GLY A 108 -22.64 4.84 5.51
C GLY A 108 -22.07 4.23 4.23
N ILE A 109 -22.80 4.33 3.11
CA ILE A 109 -22.33 3.86 1.80
C ILE A 109 -21.06 4.62 1.38
N ALA A 110 -21.11 5.96 1.42
CA ALA A 110 -19.98 6.80 1.04
C ALA A 110 -18.76 6.55 1.94
N ALA A 111 -18.95 6.53 3.27
CA ALA A 111 -17.88 6.28 4.24
C ALA A 111 -17.25 4.88 4.05
N GLY A 112 -18.06 3.85 3.79
CA GLY A 112 -17.56 2.51 3.48
C GLY A 112 -16.72 2.48 2.21
N GLY A 113 -17.17 3.15 1.14
CA GLY A 113 -16.42 3.28 -0.11
C GLY A 113 -15.08 3.99 0.09
N VAL A 114 -15.09 5.17 0.72
CA VAL A 114 -13.86 5.95 1.00
C VAL A 114 -12.89 5.17 1.89
N ARG A 115 -13.38 4.49 2.92
CA ARG A 115 -12.52 3.67 3.78
C ARG A 115 -11.77 2.60 3.00
N TYR A 116 -12.46 1.88 2.12
CA TYR A 116 -11.82 0.86 1.31
C TYR A 116 -10.89 1.46 0.25
N ALA A 117 -11.19 2.67 -0.25
CA ALA A 117 -10.24 3.43 -1.07
C ALA A 117 -8.95 3.75 -0.31
N LEU A 118 -9.04 4.19 0.95
CA LEU A 118 -7.87 4.47 1.79
C LEU A 118 -7.04 3.21 2.07
N ILE A 119 -7.69 2.07 2.28
CA ILE A 119 -7.02 0.76 2.43
C ILE A 119 -6.30 0.38 1.13
N LEU A 120 -6.95 0.57 -0.01
CA LEU A 120 -6.35 0.33 -1.32
C LEU A 120 -5.11 1.23 -1.51
N LEU A 121 -5.23 2.52 -1.24
CA LEU A 121 -4.12 3.48 -1.31
C LEU A 121 -2.97 3.10 -0.38
N PHE A 122 -3.26 2.60 0.82
CA PHE A 122 -2.24 2.08 1.73
C PHE A 122 -1.48 0.90 1.12
N GLY A 123 -2.18 -0.04 0.48
CA GLY A 123 -1.56 -1.14 -0.25
C GLY A 123 -0.73 -0.68 -1.44
N LEU A 124 -1.23 0.31 -2.19
CA LEU A 124 -0.51 0.92 -3.32
C LEU A 124 0.75 1.66 -2.88
N ALA A 125 0.73 2.32 -1.73
CA ALA A 125 1.91 2.98 -1.17
C ALA A 125 3.04 1.98 -0.90
N LEU A 126 2.70 0.82 -0.34
CA LEU A 126 3.66 -0.28 -0.14
C LEU A 126 4.15 -0.84 -1.49
N LEU A 127 3.25 -1.02 -2.44
CA LEU A 127 3.63 -1.49 -3.77
C LEU A 127 4.57 -0.50 -4.48
N ASN A 128 4.38 0.81 -4.31
CA ASN A 128 5.21 1.86 -4.94
C ASN A 128 6.61 2.02 -4.31
N ALA A 129 6.86 1.49 -3.11
CA ALA A 129 8.08 1.78 -2.36
C ALA A 129 9.38 1.30 -3.04
N ARG A 130 9.33 0.21 -3.83
CA ARG A 130 10.49 -0.38 -4.50
C ARG A 130 10.66 0.17 -5.92
N GLN A 131 11.78 0.82 -6.21
CA GLN A 131 12.20 1.10 -7.60
C GLN A 131 12.94 -0.10 -8.17
N PHE A 132 12.58 -0.51 -9.39
CA PHE A 132 13.40 -1.39 -10.20
C PHE A 132 14.25 -0.56 -11.15
N THR A 133 15.54 -0.84 -11.23
CA THR A 133 16.44 -0.22 -12.20
C THR A 133 16.50 -1.07 -13.48
N LEU A 134 16.76 -0.44 -14.63
CA LEU A 134 16.80 -1.13 -15.93
C LEU A 134 17.86 -2.26 -15.96
N GLN A 135 18.99 -2.07 -15.30
CA GLN A 135 20.05 -3.07 -15.20
C GLN A 135 19.63 -4.31 -14.39
N GLU A 136 18.88 -4.13 -13.31
CA GLU A 136 18.35 -5.26 -12.53
C GLU A 136 17.31 -6.05 -13.33
N LEU A 137 16.49 -5.37 -14.13
CA LEU A 137 15.48 -6.01 -14.99
C LEU A 137 16.15 -6.88 -16.06
N GLU A 138 17.20 -6.37 -16.71
CA GLU A 138 17.95 -7.14 -17.71
C GLU A 138 18.69 -8.33 -17.09
N GLN A 139 19.39 -8.14 -15.97
CA GLN A 139 20.07 -9.22 -15.26
C GLN A 139 19.09 -10.32 -14.83
N ARG A 140 17.88 -9.95 -14.42
CA ARG A 140 16.85 -10.88 -14.00
C ARG A 140 16.20 -11.60 -15.18
N ARG A 141 15.94 -10.90 -16.28
CA ARG A 141 15.46 -11.52 -17.53
C ARG A 141 16.45 -12.57 -18.03
N LEU A 142 17.74 -12.23 -18.03
CA LEU A 142 18.81 -13.15 -18.39
C LEU A 142 18.96 -14.31 -17.40
N TYR A 143 18.61 -14.14 -16.12
CA TYR A 143 18.61 -15.21 -15.13
C TYR A 143 17.44 -16.18 -15.36
N VAL A 144 16.24 -15.65 -15.63
CA VAL A 144 15.05 -16.46 -15.91
C VAL A 144 15.26 -17.27 -17.18
N GLN A 145 15.67 -16.60 -18.27
CA GLN A 145 15.95 -17.26 -19.56
C GLN A 145 17.01 -18.37 -19.45
N ARG A 146 17.95 -18.26 -18.50
CA ARG A 146 19.01 -19.26 -18.30
C ARG A 146 18.61 -20.44 -17.41
N ASN A 147 17.64 -20.27 -16.52
CA ASN A 147 17.30 -21.28 -15.51
C ASN A 147 15.89 -21.85 -15.64
N TYR A 148 15.02 -21.20 -16.41
CA TYR A 148 13.61 -21.57 -16.56
C TYR A 148 13.21 -21.50 -18.03
N ASP A 149 12.55 -22.55 -18.53
CA ASP A 149 12.06 -22.60 -19.92
C ASP A 149 10.89 -21.65 -20.18
N ASN A 150 10.15 -21.24 -19.14
CA ASN A 150 9.01 -20.33 -19.23
C ASN A 150 8.86 -19.49 -17.95
N ASP A 151 8.42 -18.25 -18.10
CA ASP A 151 8.15 -17.33 -16.99
C ASP A 151 6.64 -17.24 -16.74
N PHE A 152 6.12 -18.10 -15.85
CA PHE A 152 4.68 -18.21 -15.58
C PHE A 152 4.15 -17.24 -14.53
N PHE A 153 5.03 -16.67 -13.69
CA PHE A 153 4.60 -15.85 -12.54
C PHE A 153 4.92 -14.37 -12.78
N PRO A 154 3.91 -13.48 -12.71
CA PRO A 154 4.14 -12.07 -12.91
C PRO A 154 5.03 -11.50 -11.81
N HIS A 155 6.09 -10.80 -12.19
CA HIS A 155 7.04 -10.22 -11.24
C HIS A 155 6.50 -8.93 -10.62
N LEU A 156 7.01 -8.55 -9.45
CA LEU A 156 6.59 -7.34 -8.75
C LEU A 156 6.69 -6.07 -9.64
N HIS A 157 7.68 -6.01 -10.54
CA HIS A 157 7.81 -4.92 -11.52
C HIS A 157 6.67 -4.93 -12.54
N GLU A 158 6.30 -6.09 -13.06
CA GLU A 158 5.20 -6.22 -14.03
C GLU A 158 3.87 -5.86 -13.38
N VAL A 159 3.67 -6.25 -12.12
CA VAL A 159 2.51 -5.83 -11.31
C VAL A 159 2.53 -4.31 -11.11
N GLN A 160 3.66 -3.70 -10.73
CA GLN A 160 3.77 -2.24 -10.61
C GLN A 160 3.49 -1.52 -11.93
N THR A 161 4.05 -1.98 -13.04
CA THR A 161 3.82 -1.40 -14.37
C THR A 161 2.35 -1.55 -14.78
N SER A 162 1.76 -2.72 -14.54
CA SER A 162 0.34 -2.97 -14.78
C SER A 162 -0.56 -2.04 -13.95
N VAL A 163 -0.20 -1.82 -12.68
CA VAL A 163 -0.98 -1.00 -11.73
C VAL A 163 -0.81 0.49 -11.96
N PHE A 164 0.41 0.99 -12.16
CA PHE A 164 0.70 2.43 -12.19
C PHE A 164 0.81 3.03 -13.59
N GLN A 165 1.05 2.23 -14.64
CA GLN A 165 1.22 2.72 -16.01
C GLN A 165 0.11 2.24 -16.94
N ASN A 166 -0.33 0.99 -16.82
CA ASN A 166 -1.29 0.39 -17.74
C ASN A 166 -2.73 0.35 -17.20
N SER A 167 -3.02 0.98 -16.07
CA SER A 167 -4.38 1.06 -15.52
C SER A 167 -4.96 2.46 -15.68
N PHE A 168 -6.28 2.57 -15.69
CA PHE A 168 -6.94 3.87 -15.76
C PHE A 168 -6.83 4.63 -14.44
N ALA A 169 -6.92 3.92 -13.30
CA ALA A 169 -6.83 4.52 -11.97
C ALA A 169 -5.39 4.86 -11.52
N GLY A 170 -4.38 4.19 -12.09
CA GLY A 170 -2.98 4.27 -11.66
C GLY A 170 -2.32 5.63 -11.86
N PRO A 171 -2.29 6.19 -13.09
CA PRO A 171 -1.68 7.49 -13.37
C PRO A 171 -2.21 8.64 -12.51
N PRO A 172 -3.55 8.86 -12.36
CA PRO A 172 -4.04 9.95 -11.52
C PRO A 172 -3.73 9.74 -10.03
N ILE A 173 -3.65 8.50 -9.54
CA ILE A 173 -3.19 8.19 -8.19
C ILE A 173 -1.71 8.54 -8.03
N ARG A 174 -0.86 8.19 -9.00
CA ARG A 174 0.58 8.47 -8.94
C ARG A 174 0.90 9.96 -9.05
N GLU A 175 0.15 10.71 -9.85
CA GLU A 175 0.37 12.15 -10.05
C GLU A 175 -0.18 12.98 -8.89
N ASN A 176 -1.44 12.75 -8.49
CA ASN A 176 -2.11 13.59 -7.49
C ASN A 176 -1.89 13.11 -6.05
N LEU A 177 -1.64 11.82 -5.83
CA LEU A 177 -1.46 11.23 -4.50
C LEU A 177 -0.02 10.80 -4.23
N ASN A 178 0.95 11.30 -5.02
CA ASN A 178 2.38 11.05 -4.80
C ASN A 178 2.83 11.39 -3.36
N PHE A 179 2.20 12.39 -2.74
CA PHE A 179 2.51 12.76 -1.35
C PHE A 179 2.12 11.68 -0.34
N LEU A 180 1.07 10.88 -0.64
CA LEU A 180 0.58 9.79 0.21
C LEU A 180 1.31 8.47 -0.06
N LEU A 181 1.92 8.34 -1.25
CA LEU A 181 2.69 7.18 -1.63
C LEU A 181 4.10 7.28 -1.03
N ILE A 182 4.67 6.12 -0.66
CA ILE A 182 6.08 6.07 -0.27
C ILE A 182 6.91 6.54 -1.45
N ARG A 183 7.79 7.53 -1.22
CA ARG A 183 8.73 7.96 -2.25
C ARG A 183 9.60 6.77 -2.66
N PRO A 184 9.70 6.51 -3.96
CA PRO A 184 10.32 5.30 -4.45
C PRO A 184 11.83 5.41 -4.20
N VAL A 185 12.38 4.43 -3.46
CA VAL A 185 13.80 4.44 -3.04
C VAL A 185 14.63 3.77 -4.13
N PRO A 186 15.71 4.40 -4.63
CA PRO A 186 16.57 3.80 -5.65
C PRO A 186 17.18 2.51 -5.14
N ALA A 187 17.27 1.51 -6.02
CA ALA A 187 17.85 0.22 -5.69
C ALA A 187 19.29 0.40 -5.20
N GLU A 188 19.55 -0.04 -3.97
CA GLU A 188 20.87 -0.03 -3.38
C GLU A 188 21.71 -1.09 -4.12
N GLN A 189 22.67 -0.66 -4.95
CA GLN A 189 23.64 -1.54 -5.60
C GLN A 189 24.53 -2.18 -4.52
N LYS A 190 24.03 -3.20 -3.81
CA LYS A 190 24.88 -4.10 -3.04
C LYS A 190 25.66 -4.91 -4.06
N ALA A 191 26.87 -4.45 -4.40
CA ALA A 191 27.87 -5.27 -5.05
C ALA A 191 27.98 -6.57 -4.24
N LEU A 192 27.43 -7.65 -4.79
CA LEU A 192 27.54 -8.97 -4.20
C LEU A 192 29.02 -9.29 -4.16
N ARG A 193 29.65 -9.11 -2.99
CA ARG A 193 31.04 -9.49 -2.76
C ARG A 193 31.08 -11.01 -2.82
N ARG A 194 31.21 -11.55 -4.03
CA ARG A 194 31.47 -12.95 -4.32
C ARG A 194 32.74 -13.27 -3.55
N LYS A 195 32.61 -13.94 -2.40
CA LYS A 195 33.76 -14.59 -1.77
C LYS A 195 34.21 -15.63 -2.77
N GLU A 196 35.29 -15.34 -3.49
CA GLU A 196 36.01 -16.35 -4.24
C GLU A 196 36.42 -17.42 -3.23
N PHE A 197 35.76 -18.57 -3.31
CA PHE A 197 36.13 -19.74 -2.53
C PHE A 197 37.37 -20.31 -3.20
N THR A 198 38.53 -19.76 -2.86
CA THR A 198 39.82 -20.34 -3.22
C THR A 198 39.96 -21.66 -2.47
N LEU A 199 39.76 -22.78 -3.18
CA LEU A 199 40.13 -24.09 -2.66
C LEU A 199 41.66 -24.10 -2.46
N PRO A 200 42.17 -24.46 -1.27
CA PRO A 200 43.58 -24.76 -1.14
C PRO A 200 43.88 -25.98 -2.01
N MET A 201 44.83 -25.84 -2.94
CA MET A 201 45.37 -26.94 -3.72
C MET A 201 46.20 -27.88 -2.85
#